data_AF-A0AAD8PJE1-F1
#
_entry.id   AF-A0AAD8PJE1-F1
#
_cell.length_a   1.000
_cell.length_b   1.000
_cell.length_c   1.000
_cell.angle_alpha   90.00
_cell.angle_beta   90.00
_cell.angle_gamma   90.00
#
_symmetry.space_group_name_H-M   'P 1'
#
loop_
_entity.id
_entity.type
_entity.pdbx_description
1 polymer ?
#
loop_
_entity_poly.entity_id
_entity_poly.type
_entity_poly.pdbx_seq_one_letter_code
_entity_poly.pdbx_strand_id
1 'polypeptide(L)'
;VHLLYKGTMRVLLVLLHDFPEFLCDYHFSFCDVIPSSCIQMRNVILSAFPRSMRLPDPSTPNLKIDLLPEITKAPRIMSDFEGALRSKHMKADVDEYLKRPDGSSFLSDLKQKLLLPQNEASIAGTRYNVPLINSLVLYIGIQAVQQLQLNKANASAAAQQISHSQMDIFQIETATDFFRNLVTNLDTEGRYLLLNAIANQLRFPNNHTHYFSFIILYLFAEATLDNVQEQITRVLLERLIVNRPHPWGLLITFIELIKNPRYNFWNRSFIHIAPEIKMLFESVAKSCAGKAADDVPDGSH
;
A
#
# COMPACT_ATOMS: atom_id res chain seq x y z
N VAL A 1 26.61 3.07 -15.06
CA VAL A 1 25.35 2.93 -14.29
C VAL A 1 24.87 4.25 -13.68
N HIS A 2 25.68 4.99 -12.93
CA HIS A 2 25.26 6.26 -12.27
C HIS A 2 24.67 7.32 -13.22
N LEU A 3 25.30 7.53 -14.37
CA LEU A 3 24.79 8.48 -15.38
C LEU A 3 23.42 8.06 -15.91
N LEU A 4 23.22 6.76 -16.18
CA LEU A 4 21.94 6.21 -16.62
C LEU A 4 20.87 6.42 -15.56
N TYR A 5 21.14 6.09 -14.29
CA TYR A 5 20.21 6.30 -13.18
C TYR A 5 19.79 7.77 -13.07
N LYS A 6 20.75 8.71 -13.10
CA LYS A 6 20.44 10.15 -13.07
C LYS A 6 19.61 10.59 -14.28
N GLY A 7 19.92 10.08 -15.47
CA GLY A 7 19.14 10.31 -16.69
C GLY A 7 17.70 9.81 -16.54
N THR A 8 17.51 8.57 -16.13
CA THR A 8 16.19 7.98 -15.87
C THR A 8 15.40 8.77 -14.85
N MET A 9 16.02 9.18 -13.73
CA MET A 9 15.37 10.02 -12.73
C MET A 9 14.92 11.37 -13.28
N ARG A 10 15.73 12.03 -14.13
CA ARG A 10 15.34 13.28 -14.79
C ARG A 10 14.13 13.08 -15.70
N VAL A 11 14.12 12.01 -16.49
CA VAL A 11 12.98 11.67 -17.34
C VAL A 11 11.73 11.42 -16.49
N LEU A 12 11.82 10.65 -15.41
CA LEU A 12 10.69 10.41 -14.52
C LEU A 12 10.18 11.68 -13.83
N LEU A 13 11.06 12.60 -13.46
CA LEU A 13 10.67 13.90 -12.90
C LEU A 13 9.95 14.78 -13.93
N VAL A 14 10.40 14.78 -15.19
CA VAL A 14 9.69 15.45 -16.30
C VAL A 14 8.31 14.81 -16.49
N LEU A 15 8.22 13.48 -16.52
CA LEU A 15 6.94 12.77 -16.62
C LEU A 15 6.02 13.08 -15.43
N LEU A 16 6.56 13.15 -14.21
CA LEU A 16 5.77 13.50 -13.02
C LEU A 16 5.20 14.93 -13.10
N HIS A 17 5.97 15.88 -13.63
CA HIS A 17 5.53 17.26 -13.76
C HIS A 17 4.56 17.46 -14.93
N ASP A 18 4.92 16.96 -16.12
CA ASP A 18 4.23 17.27 -17.38
C ASP A 18 3.16 16.25 -17.75
N PHE A 19 3.25 15.01 -17.25
CA PHE A 19 2.37 13.88 -17.60
C PHE A 19 2.08 12.94 -16.40
N PRO A 20 1.68 13.45 -15.22
CA PRO A 20 1.50 12.61 -14.05
C PRO A 20 0.45 11.51 -14.25
N GLU A 21 -0.59 11.75 -15.05
CA GLU A 21 -1.61 10.76 -15.36
C GLU A 21 -1.03 9.50 -16.04
N PHE A 22 -0.02 9.66 -16.89
CA PHE A 22 0.68 8.53 -17.51
C PHE A 22 1.38 7.68 -16.44
N LEU A 23 2.08 8.32 -15.48
CA LEU A 23 2.68 7.59 -14.38
C LEU A 23 1.62 6.94 -13.47
N CYS A 24 0.46 7.59 -13.26
CA CYS A 24 -0.64 7.01 -12.50
C CYS A 24 -1.19 5.73 -13.16
N ASP A 25 -1.47 5.80 -14.45
CA ASP A 25 -2.11 4.75 -15.23
C ASP A 25 -1.22 3.51 -15.36
N TYR A 26 0.09 3.70 -15.47
CA TYR A 26 1.08 2.63 -15.65
C TYR A 26 1.93 2.32 -14.41
N HIS A 27 1.58 2.89 -13.24
CA HIS A 27 2.36 2.73 -12.01
C HIS A 27 2.65 1.27 -11.66
N PHE A 28 1.68 0.36 -11.92
CA PHE A 28 1.80 -1.06 -11.62
C PHE A 28 2.90 -1.69 -12.46
N SER A 29 2.87 -1.52 -13.79
CA SER A 29 3.91 -2.03 -14.69
C SER A 29 5.30 -1.50 -14.34
N PHE A 30 5.42 -0.21 -14.02
CA PHE A 30 6.71 0.35 -13.59
C PHE A 30 7.19 -0.27 -12.27
N CYS A 31 6.31 -0.38 -11.28
CA CYS A 31 6.64 -0.96 -9.99
C CYS A 31 6.97 -2.46 -10.07
N ASP A 32 6.52 -3.14 -11.12
CA ASP A 32 6.77 -4.57 -11.33
C ASP A 32 8.20 -4.85 -11.81
N VAL A 33 8.78 -3.91 -12.57
CA VAL A 33 10.13 -4.05 -13.14
C VAL A 33 11.20 -3.28 -12.36
N ILE A 34 10.82 -2.26 -11.60
CA ILE A 34 11.75 -1.48 -10.78
C ILE A 34 11.97 -2.20 -9.44
N PRO A 35 13.21 -2.58 -9.09
CA PRO A 35 13.51 -3.26 -7.83
C PRO A 35 13.00 -2.49 -6.61
N SER A 36 12.58 -3.21 -5.56
CA SER A 36 12.12 -2.61 -4.30
C SER A 36 13.17 -1.71 -3.64
N SER A 37 14.47 -1.99 -3.85
CA SER A 37 15.57 -1.15 -3.36
C SER A 37 15.68 0.22 -4.04
N CYS A 38 15.08 0.42 -5.22
CA CYS A 38 15.09 1.69 -5.95
C CYS A 38 14.02 2.66 -5.42
N ILE A 39 14.05 2.92 -4.11
CA ILE A 39 13.00 3.61 -3.36
C ILE A 39 12.65 4.97 -3.95
N GLN A 40 13.65 5.83 -4.20
CA GLN A 40 13.41 7.17 -4.76
C GLN A 40 12.69 7.13 -6.12
N MET A 41 13.07 6.17 -6.97
CA MET A 41 12.51 6.02 -8.31
C MET A 41 11.05 5.60 -8.24
N ARG A 42 10.74 4.61 -7.38
CA ARG A 42 9.35 4.17 -7.14
C ARG A 42 8.53 5.29 -6.50
N ASN A 43 9.09 6.02 -5.55
CA ASN A 43 8.40 7.17 -4.94
C ASN A 43 7.99 8.22 -5.98
N VAL A 44 8.86 8.59 -6.92
CA VAL A 44 8.49 9.53 -7.99
C VAL A 44 7.28 9.05 -8.78
N ILE A 45 7.22 7.76 -9.13
CA ILE A 45 6.08 7.17 -9.84
C ILE A 45 4.82 7.14 -8.97
N LEU A 46 4.95 6.67 -7.73
CA LEU A 46 3.84 6.49 -6.79
C LEU A 46 3.29 7.80 -6.23
N SER A 47 4.07 8.88 -6.31
CA SER A 47 3.66 10.25 -5.99
C SER A 47 2.88 10.93 -7.11
N ALA A 48 2.79 10.35 -8.30
CA ALA A 48 1.97 10.91 -9.37
C ALA A 48 0.47 10.84 -9.02
N PHE A 49 -0.26 11.90 -9.35
CA PHE A 49 -1.71 11.99 -9.16
C PHE A 49 -2.36 12.85 -10.27
N PRO A 50 -3.66 12.69 -10.55
CA PRO A 50 -4.34 13.46 -11.60
C PRO A 50 -4.26 14.97 -11.35
N ARG A 51 -3.92 15.77 -12.37
CA ARG A 51 -3.73 17.23 -12.21
C ARG A 51 -4.97 17.99 -11.75
N SER A 52 -6.15 17.47 -12.03
CA SER A 52 -7.42 18.05 -11.58
C SER A 52 -7.68 17.85 -10.09
N MET A 53 -6.92 16.99 -9.41
CA MET A 53 -7.08 16.70 -8.00
C MET A 53 -6.30 17.68 -7.13
N ARG A 54 -6.93 18.18 -6.07
CA ARG A 54 -6.25 18.92 -5.01
C ARG A 54 -6.04 17.99 -3.82
N LEU A 55 -4.78 17.72 -3.50
CA LEU A 55 -4.45 16.86 -2.35
C LEU A 55 -4.70 17.61 -1.04
N PRO A 56 -5.46 17.03 -0.09
CA PRO A 56 -5.51 17.53 1.27
C PRO A 56 -4.12 17.47 1.89
N ASP A 57 -3.71 18.49 2.64
CA ASP A 57 -2.41 18.47 3.31
C ASP A 57 -2.42 17.38 4.42
N PRO A 58 -1.54 16.36 4.36
CA PRO A 58 -1.43 15.32 5.39
C PRO A 58 -1.17 15.85 6.81
N SER A 59 -0.62 17.06 6.93
CA SER A 59 -0.33 17.71 8.21
C SER A 59 -1.56 18.34 8.87
N THR A 60 -2.66 18.50 8.14
CA THR A 60 -3.88 19.16 8.63
C THR A 60 -4.39 18.47 9.91
N PRO A 61 -4.49 19.18 11.04
CA PRO A 61 -4.99 18.62 12.28
C PRO A 61 -6.41 18.06 12.09
N ASN A 62 -6.67 16.86 12.61
CA ASN A 62 -7.98 16.19 12.55
C ASN A 62 -8.52 16.00 11.12
N LEU A 63 -7.64 15.81 10.12
CA LEU A 63 -8.04 15.47 8.76
C LEU A 63 -8.89 14.17 8.76
N LYS A 64 -10.15 14.28 8.38
CA LYS A 64 -11.09 13.16 8.33
C LYS A 64 -11.06 12.49 6.96
N ILE A 65 -10.14 11.53 6.79
CA ILE A 65 -9.94 10.80 5.53
C ILE A 65 -11.22 10.10 5.05
N ASP A 66 -12.01 9.56 5.98
CA ASP A 66 -13.26 8.85 5.68
C ASP A 66 -14.36 9.75 5.09
N LEU A 67 -14.18 11.07 5.15
CA LEU A 67 -15.12 12.05 4.57
C LEU A 67 -14.71 12.54 3.18
N LEU A 68 -13.54 12.14 2.67
CA LEU A 68 -13.09 12.55 1.35
C LEU A 68 -13.93 11.86 0.27
N PRO A 69 -14.56 12.60 -0.67
CA PRO A 69 -15.34 11.96 -1.73
C PRO A 69 -14.47 11.06 -2.63
N GLU A 70 -13.18 11.38 -2.77
CA GLU A 70 -12.22 10.64 -3.60
C GLU A 70 -12.01 9.20 -3.13
N ILE A 71 -12.12 8.90 -1.83
CA ILE A 71 -11.90 7.54 -1.31
C ILE A 71 -13.00 6.55 -1.71
N THR A 72 -14.05 7.03 -2.40
CA THR A 72 -15.07 6.16 -3.01
C THR A 72 -14.78 5.84 -4.47
N LYS A 73 -13.78 6.48 -5.09
CA LYS A 73 -13.48 6.34 -6.52
C LYS A 73 -12.29 5.42 -6.76
N ALA A 74 -12.43 4.50 -7.71
CA ALA A 74 -11.33 3.66 -8.17
C ALA A 74 -10.29 4.47 -8.95
N PRO A 75 -8.98 4.29 -8.69
CA PRO A 75 -7.97 4.83 -9.57
C PRO A 75 -8.00 4.09 -10.91
N ARG A 76 -7.66 4.78 -12.00
CA ARG A 76 -7.46 4.14 -13.30
C ARG A 76 -6.16 3.33 -13.27
N ILE A 77 -6.20 2.13 -13.84
CA ILE A 77 -5.04 1.25 -14.01
C ILE A 77 -5.08 0.74 -15.46
N MET A 78 -4.06 1.06 -16.25
CA MET A 78 -3.94 0.62 -17.65
C MET A 78 -2.99 -0.57 -17.82
N SER A 79 -2.26 -0.94 -16.77
CA SER A 79 -1.42 -2.13 -16.72
C SER A 79 -2.24 -3.44 -16.66
N ASP A 80 -1.74 -4.50 -17.29
CA ASP A 80 -2.30 -5.86 -17.13
C ASP A 80 -1.85 -6.49 -15.79
N PHE A 81 -2.48 -6.06 -14.70
CA PHE A 81 -2.18 -6.56 -13.36
C PHE A 81 -2.71 -7.97 -13.08
N GLU A 82 -3.50 -8.54 -13.99
CA GLU A 82 -3.96 -9.92 -13.92
C GLU A 82 -3.05 -10.89 -14.69
N GLY A 83 -2.11 -10.37 -15.50
CA GLY A 83 -1.26 -11.17 -16.38
C GLY A 83 -0.49 -12.27 -15.64
N ALA A 84 0.11 -11.94 -14.49
CA ALA A 84 0.84 -12.93 -13.70
C ALA A 84 -0.09 -14.01 -13.12
N LEU A 85 -1.29 -13.64 -12.66
CA LEU A 85 -2.28 -14.59 -12.14
C LEU A 85 -2.74 -15.58 -13.21
N ARG A 86 -3.01 -15.08 -14.43
CA ARG A 86 -3.40 -15.92 -15.56
C ARG A 86 -2.26 -16.85 -15.97
N SER A 87 -1.03 -16.33 -16.03
CA SER A 87 0.16 -17.13 -16.40
C SER A 87 0.45 -18.29 -15.43
N LYS A 88 0.06 -18.14 -14.16
CA LYS A 88 0.23 -19.17 -13.12
C LYS A 88 -1.05 -19.95 -12.83
N HIS A 89 -2.10 -19.74 -13.63
CA HIS A 89 -3.41 -20.38 -13.46
C HIS A 89 -4.05 -20.15 -12.07
N MET A 90 -3.72 -19.04 -11.39
CA MET A 90 -4.17 -18.77 -10.02
C MET A 90 -5.42 -17.88 -9.92
N LYS A 91 -5.85 -17.26 -11.02
CA LYS A 91 -7.00 -16.34 -10.98
C LYS A 91 -8.28 -17.05 -10.51
N ALA A 92 -8.56 -18.22 -11.08
CA ALA A 92 -9.74 -19.00 -10.71
C ALA A 92 -9.68 -19.48 -9.25
N ASP A 93 -8.52 -19.96 -8.80
CA ASP A 93 -8.30 -20.36 -7.40
C ASP A 93 -8.58 -19.21 -6.42
N VAL A 94 -8.13 -17.99 -6.75
CA VAL A 94 -8.38 -16.78 -5.95
C VAL A 94 -9.87 -16.43 -5.94
N ASP A 95 -10.52 -16.46 -7.11
CA ASP A 95 -11.95 -16.18 -7.23
C ASP A 95 -12.81 -17.18 -6.45
N GLU A 96 -12.40 -18.46 -6.42
CA GLU A 96 -13.06 -19.49 -5.61
C GLU A 96 -12.81 -19.29 -4.12
N TYR A 97 -11.55 -19.04 -3.72
CA TYR A 97 -11.19 -18.77 -2.32
C TYR A 97 -11.99 -17.60 -1.75
N LEU A 98 -12.08 -16.49 -2.49
CA LEU A 98 -12.84 -15.31 -2.05
C LEU A 98 -14.33 -15.61 -1.88
N LYS A 99 -14.90 -16.53 -2.66
CA LYS A 99 -16.32 -16.91 -2.55
C LYS A 99 -16.58 -17.97 -1.47
N ARG A 100 -15.65 -18.92 -1.31
CA ARG A 100 -15.80 -20.14 -0.49
C ARG A 100 -14.47 -20.52 0.16
N PRO A 101 -14.01 -19.79 1.20
CA PRO A 101 -12.71 -20.02 1.82
C PRO A 101 -12.63 -21.39 2.51
N ASP A 102 -13.70 -21.86 3.17
CA ASP A 102 -13.71 -23.15 3.90
C ASP A 102 -13.50 -24.38 2.99
N GLY A 103 -13.77 -24.25 1.68
CA GLY A 103 -13.59 -25.32 0.70
C GLY A 103 -12.26 -25.27 -0.05
N SER A 104 -11.42 -24.26 0.21
CA SER A 104 -10.25 -23.96 -0.60
C SER A 104 -8.95 -24.30 0.13
N SER A 105 -8.09 -25.11 -0.48
CA SER A 105 -6.71 -25.31 -0.04
C SER A 105 -5.77 -24.19 -0.52
N PHE A 106 -6.32 -23.09 -1.05
CA PHE A 106 -5.53 -22.05 -1.71
C PHE A 106 -4.41 -21.50 -0.82
N LEU A 107 -4.72 -21.16 0.44
CA LEU A 107 -3.75 -20.58 1.37
C LEU A 107 -2.65 -21.56 1.79
N SER A 108 -2.93 -22.87 1.92
CA SER A 108 -1.93 -23.85 2.36
C SER A 108 -0.79 -23.97 1.36
N ASP A 109 -1.10 -23.90 0.06
CA ASP A 109 -0.14 -24.11 -1.01
C ASP A 109 0.43 -22.80 -1.53
N LEU A 110 -0.17 -21.66 -1.15
CA LEU A 110 0.14 -20.33 -1.68
C LEU A 110 1.61 -19.98 -1.54
N LYS A 111 2.22 -20.24 -0.37
CA LYS A 111 3.65 -19.95 -0.15
C LYS A 111 4.54 -20.62 -1.20
N GLN A 112 4.26 -21.88 -1.55
CA GLN A 112 5.03 -22.61 -2.55
C GLN A 112 4.74 -22.08 -3.96
N LYS A 113 3.48 -21.76 -4.27
CA LYS A 113 3.09 -21.15 -5.55
C LYS A 113 3.75 -19.78 -5.80
N LEU A 114 4.13 -19.07 -4.74
CA LEU A 114 4.85 -17.79 -4.82
C LEU A 114 6.34 -17.91 -5.11
N LEU A 115 6.93 -19.11 -5.00
CA LEU A 115 8.36 -19.32 -5.24
C LEU A 115 8.65 -19.50 -6.74
N LEU A 116 9.82 -19.01 -7.15
CA LEU A 116 10.37 -19.24 -8.47
C LEU A 116 11.17 -20.54 -8.50
N PRO A 117 11.19 -21.24 -9.65
CA PRO A 117 12.20 -22.25 -9.92
C PRO A 117 13.63 -21.70 -9.77
N GLN A 118 14.59 -22.53 -9.36
CA GLN A 118 15.95 -22.09 -8.98
C GLN A 118 16.69 -21.33 -10.11
N ASN A 119 16.49 -21.72 -11.36
CA ASN A 119 17.05 -21.05 -12.53
C ASN A 119 16.49 -19.63 -12.73
N GLU A 120 15.19 -19.43 -12.55
CA GLU A 120 14.54 -18.12 -12.62
C GLU A 120 14.91 -17.24 -11.42
N ALA A 121 14.99 -17.84 -10.22
CA ALA A 121 15.37 -17.13 -8.99
C ALA A 121 16.75 -16.48 -9.09
N SER A 122 17.73 -17.16 -9.70
CA SER A 122 19.08 -16.62 -9.90
C SER A 122 19.11 -15.40 -10.82
N ILE A 123 18.18 -15.31 -11.78
CA ILE A 123 18.07 -14.18 -12.72
C ILE A 123 17.32 -13.03 -12.06
N ALA A 124 16.24 -13.34 -11.34
CA ALA A 124 15.42 -12.35 -10.65
C ALA A 124 16.13 -11.71 -9.43
N GLY A 125 17.15 -12.37 -8.88
CA GLY A 125 17.83 -11.93 -7.65
C GLY A 125 17.01 -12.14 -6.39
N THR A 126 15.95 -12.94 -6.46
CA THR A 126 15.04 -13.29 -5.36
C THR A 126 14.44 -14.66 -5.65
N ARG A 127 14.08 -15.40 -4.59
CA ARG A 127 13.38 -16.69 -4.73
C ARG A 127 11.88 -16.52 -4.98
N TYR A 128 11.35 -15.32 -4.89
CA TYR A 128 9.92 -15.04 -4.99
C TYR A 128 9.53 -14.49 -6.36
N ASN A 129 8.35 -14.89 -6.83
CA ASN A 129 7.74 -14.33 -8.03
C ASN A 129 7.10 -12.98 -7.67
N VAL A 130 7.90 -11.91 -7.75
CA VAL A 130 7.46 -10.54 -7.40
C VAL A 130 6.25 -10.08 -8.23
N PRO A 131 6.20 -10.28 -9.56
CA PRO A 131 5.01 -9.97 -10.36
C PRO A 131 3.73 -10.66 -9.88
N LEU A 132 3.83 -11.93 -9.49
CA LEU A 132 2.70 -12.68 -8.95
C LEU A 132 2.24 -12.12 -7.60
N ILE A 133 3.17 -11.79 -6.69
CA ILE A 133 2.85 -11.16 -5.40
C ILE A 133 2.13 -9.82 -5.63
N ASN A 134 2.68 -8.96 -6.50
CA ASN A 134 2.08 -7.67 -6.82
C ASN A 134 0.66 -7.83 -7.38
N SER A 135 0.49 -8.78 -8.32
CA SER A 135 -0.80 -9.07 -8.96
C SER A 135 -1.83 -9.61 -7.97
N LEU A 136 -1.45 -10.54 -7.09
CA LEU A 136 -2.32 -11.09 -6.05
C LEU A 136 -2.80 -9.99 -5.09
N VAL A 137 -1.87 -9.18 -4.58
CA VAL A 137 -2.18 -8.09 -3.64
C VAL A 137 -3.17 -7.12 -4.27
N LEU A 138 -2.88 -6.64 -5.48
CA LEU A 138 -3.74 -5.66 -6.15
C LEU A 138 -5.10 -6.27 -6.51
N TYR A 139 -5.12 -7.47 -7.08
CA TYR A 139 -6.37 -8.12 -7.51
C TYR A 139 -7.31 -8.38 -6.32
N ILE A 140 -6.81 -8.98 -5.24
CA ILE A 140 -7.61 -9.26 -4.05
C ILE A 140 -8.11 -7.97 -3.41
N GLY A 141 -7.27 -6.93 -3.34
CA GLY A 141 -7.71 -5.63 -2.84
C GLY A 141 -8.80 -4.98 -3.71
N ILE A 142 -8.70 -5.08 -5.04
CA ILE A 142 -9.75 -4.61 -5.95
C ILE A 142 -11.06 -5.35 -5.70
N GLN A 143 -11.02 -6.69 -5.61
CA GLN A 143 -12.22 -7.49 -5.34
C GLN A 143 -12.85 -7.10 -3.99
N ALA A 144 -12.05 -6.98 -2.92
CA ALA A 144 -12.54 -6.59 -1.60
C ALA A 144 -13.18 -5.19 -1.61
N VAL A 145 -12.58 -4.22 -2.31
CA VAL A 145 -13.12 -2.86 -2.42
C VAL A 145 -14.41 -2.82 -3.23
N GLN A 146 -14.50 -3.59 -4.33
CA GLN A 146 -15.73 -3.67 -5.13
C GLN A 146 -16.89 -4.22 -4.29
N GLN A 147 -16.66 -5.27 -3.48
CA GLN A 147 -17.68 -5.79 -2.57
C GLN A 147 -18.09 -4.75 -1.51
N LEU A 148 -17.13 -4.06 -0.89
CA LEU A 148 -17.42 -2.98 0.07
C LEU A 148 -18.34 -1.89 -0.52
N GLN A 149 -18.15 -1.54 -1.79
CA GLN A 149 -18.95 -0.53 -2.46
C GLN A 149 -20.36 -1.02 -2.77
N LEU A 150 -20.51 -2.27 -3.21
CA LEU A 150 -21.82 -2.91 -3.42
C LEU A 150 -22.63 -2.95 -2.11
N ASN A 151 -21.98 -3.33 -1.00
CA ASN A 151 -22.63 -3.39 0.32
C ASN A 151 -23.15 -2.02 0.77
N LYS A 152 -22.35 -0.97 0.56
CA LYS A 152 -22.75 0.41 0.89
C LYS A 152 -23.91 0.89 0.03
N ALA A 153 -23.92 0.57 -1.26
CA ALA A 153 -25.01 0.92 -2.18
C ALA A 153 -26.31 0.16 -1.85
N ASN A 154 -26.19 -1.11 -1.44
CA ASN A 154 -27.34 -1.92 -1.02
C ASN A 154 -27.89 -1.46 0.34
N ALA A 155 -27.02 -1.08 1.29
CA ALA A 155 -27.42 -0.56 2.60
C ALA A 155 -28.12 0.80 2.51
N SER A 156 -27.78 1.65 1.53
CA SER A 156 -28.52 2.89 1.26
C SER A 156 -29.84 2.67 0.49
N ALA A 157 -30.03 1.51 -0.13
CA ALA A 157 -31.24 1.14 -0.86
C ALA A 157 -32.23 0.27 -0.05
N ALA A 158 -31.78 -0.43 1.01
CA ALA A 158 -32.59 -1.41 1.73
C ALA A 158 -32.83 -1.04 3.20
N ALA A 159 -34.03 -0.49 3.48
CA ALA A 159 -34.66 -0.54 4.80
C ALA A 159 -35.35 -1.91 5.06
N GLN A 160 -35.24 -2.89 4.16
CA GLN A 160 -35.92 -4.19 4.26
C GLN A 160 -35.07 -5.30 3.62
N GLN A 161 -34.88 -6.39 4.38
CA GLN A 161 -34.30 -7.72 4.04
C GLN A 161 -32.91 -8.02 4.63
N ILE A 162 -32.92 -8.92 5.62
CA ILE A 162 -31.81 -9.27 6.54
C ILE A 162 -31.04 -10.53 6.08
N SER A 163 -31.31 -11.13 4.91
CA SER A 163 -30.71 -12.43 4.55
C SER A 163 -29.47 -12.39 3.64
N HIS A 164 -29.09 -11.24 3.06
CA HIS A 164 -27.91 -11.14 2.17
C HIS A 164 -26.66 -10.52 2.82
N SER A 165 -26.77 -9.94 4.02
CA SER A 165 -25.69 -9.20 4.69
C SER A 165 -24.52 -10.05 5.22
N GLN A 166 -24.70 -11.37 5.36
CA GLN A 166 -23.66 -12.26 5.89
C GLN A 166 -22.58 -12.62 4.87
N MET A 167 -22.93 -12.76 3.59
CA MET A 167 -21.98 -13.14 2.52
C MET A 167 -20.99 -12.01 2.19
N ASP A 168 -21.37 -10.78 2.56
CA ASP A 168 -20.74 -9.52 2.17
C ASP A 168 -19.67 -9.04 3.16
N ILE A 169 -19.89 -9.24 4.46
CA ILE A 169 -18.86 -9.06 5.51
C ILE A 169 -17.78 -10.14 5.39
N PHE A 170 -18.22 -11.35 5.07
CA PHE A 170 -17.38 -12.53 4.96
C PHE A 170 -16.28 -12.41 3.89
N GLN A 171 -16.54 -11.78 2.74
CA GLN A 171 -15.51 -11.59 1.70
C GLN A 171 -14.42 -10.59 2.11
N ILE A 172 -14.76 -9.57 2.91
CA ILE A 172 -13.79 -8.60 3.44
C ILE A 172 -12.92 -9.27 4.49
N GLU A 173 -13.53 -10.07 5.37
CA GLU A 173 -12.82 -10.91 6.33
C GLU A 173 -11.91 -11.90 5.62
N THR A 174 -12.38 -12.53 4.55
CA THR A 174 -11.61 -13.48 3.73
C THR A 174 -10.40 -12.81 3.07
N ALA A 175 -10.58 -11.65 2.43
CA ALA A 175 -9.47 -10.89 1.85
C ALA A 175 -8.47 -10.44 2.92
N THR A 176 -8.97 -10.07 4.10
CA THR A 176 -8.13 -9.69 5.24
C THR A 176 -7.34 -10.88 5.80
N ASP A 177 -7.97 -12.05 5.88
CA ASP A 177 -7.35 -13.32 6.27
C ASP A 177 -6.25 -13.74 5.30
N PHE A 178 -6.44 -13.53 3.99
CA PHE A 178 -5.39 -13.72 2.99
C PHE A 178 -4.11 -12.93 3.34
N PHE A 179 -4.23 -11.62 3.63
CA PHE A 179 -3.07 -10.80 3.98
C PHE A 179 -2.45 -11.24 5.31
N ARG A 180 -3.28 -11.55 6.32
CA ARG A 180 -2.83 -12.03 7.63
C ARG A 180 -2.07 -13.35 7.52
N ASN A 181 -2.58 -14.29 6.72
CA ASN A 181 -1.98 -15.59 6.47
C ASN A 181 -0.60 -15.42 5.82
N LEU A 182 -0.49 -14.63 4.75
CA LEU A 182 0.78 -14.41 4.07
C LEU A 182 1.81 -13.70 4.95
N VAL A 183 1.42 -12.66 5.69
CA VAL A 183 2.32 -11.96 6.61
C VAL A 183 2.88 -12.92 7.66
N THR A 184 2.05 -13.83 8.19
CA THR A 184 2.46 -14.80 9.21
C THR A 184 3.37 -15.90 8.63
N ASN A 185 3.02 -16.44 7.45
CA ASN A 185 3.62 -17.67 6.92
C ASN A 185 4.83 -17.44 6.00
N LEU A 186 4.97 -16.24 5.42
CA LEU A 186 6.15 -15.88 4.63
C LEU A 186 7.37 -15.66 5.52
N ASP A 187 8.54 -15.94 4.96
CA ASP A 187 9.81 -15.58 5.58
C ASP A 187 10.05 -14.06 5.49
N THR A 188 11.17 -13.60 6.05
CA THR A 188 11.56 -12.18 6.08
C THR A 188 11.55 -11.54 4.68
N GLU A 189 12.01 -12.26 3.66
CA GLU A 189 12.10 -11.76 2.27
C GLU A 189 10.71 -11.67 1.63
N GLY A 190 9.93 -12.75 1.69
CA GLY A 190 8.58 -12.78 1.13
C GLY A 190 7.66 -11.77 1.80
N ARG A 191 7.75 -11.62 3.13
CA ARG A 191 6.98 -10.62 3.88
C ARG A 191 7.36 -9.20 3.47
N TYR A 192 8.65 -8.92 3.28
CA TYR A 192 9.11 -7.62 2.79
C TYR A 192 8.55 -7.30 1.39
N LEU A 193 8.52 -8.27 0.48
CA LEU A 193 7.95 -8.12 -0.86
C LEU A 193 6.43 -7.90 -0.83
N LEU A 194 5.71 -8.67 -0.01
CA LEU A 194 4.28 -8.51 0.23
C LEU A 194 3.93 -7.11 0.75
N LEU A 195 4.62 -6.67 1.80
CA LEU A 195 4.40 -5.35 2.39
C LEU A 195 4.73 -4.23 1.40
N ASN A 196 5.76 -4.41 0.57
CA ASN A 196 6.06 -3.48 -0.52
C ASN A 196 4.94 -3.43 -1.58
N ALA A 197 4.36 -4.57 -1.95
CA ALA A 197 3.25 -4.65 -2.88
C ALA A 197 2.00 -3.92 -2.36
N ILE A 198 1.72 -4.03 -1.05
CA ILE A 198 0.66 -3.29 -0.37
C ILE A 198 1.00 -1.78 -0.35
N ALA A 199 2.21 -1.43 0.07
CA ALA A 199 2.65 -0.03 0.17
C ALA A 199 2.69 0.70 -1.19
N ASN A 200 2.84 -0.02 -2.30
CA ASN A 200 2.73 0.55 -3.65
C ASN A 200 1.33 1.11 -3.95
N GLN A 201 0.31 0.69 -3.21
CA GLN A 201 -1.06 1.16 -3.42
C GLN A 201 -1.38 2.41 -2.60
N LEU A 202 -0.49 2.82 -1.69
CA LEU A 202 -0.63 4.01 -0.84
C LEU A 202 -0.29 5.30 -1.59
N ARG A 203 -1.11 5.65 -2.59
CA ARG A 203 -0.87 6.76 -3.54
C ARG A 203 -1.73 7.98 -3.20
N PHE A 204 -2.32 8.65 -4.18
CA PHE A 204 -3.26 9.75 -3.95
C PHE A 204 -4.61 9.27 -3.38
N PRO A 205 -5.49 10.15 -2.88
CA PRO A 205 -6.83 9.79 -2.41
C PRO A 205 -7.63 9.01 -3.47
N ASN A 206 -7.89 7.74 -3.20
CA ASN A 206 -8.75 6.84 -3.97
C ASN A 206 -9.13 5.64 -3.09
N ASN A 207 -10.08 4.82 -3.54
CA ASN A 207 -10.57 3.68 -2.76
C ASN A 207 -9.52 2.58 -2.50
N HIS A 208 -8.53 2.38 -3.38
CA HIS A 208 -7.44 1.42 -3.18
C HIS A 208 -6.50 1.95 -2.08
N THR A 209 -6.08 3.21 -2.17
CA THR A 209 -5.24 3.85 -1.15
C THR A 209 -5.88 3.73 0.23
N HIS A 210 -7.19 4.00 0.33
CA HIS A 210 -7.94 3.87 1.57
C HIS A 210 -7.94 2.44 2.10
N TYR A 211 -8.29 1.46 1.25
CA TYR A 211 -8.30 0.05 1.62
C TYR A 211 -6.93 -0.47 2.06
N PHE A 212 -5.88 -0.21 1.28
CA PHE A 212 -4.54 -0.72 1.62
C PHE A 212 -3.92 0.02 2.82
N SER A 213 -4.31 1.28 3.06
CA SER A 213 -3.97 1.96 4.32
C SER A 213 -4.60 1.24 5.51
N PHE A 214 -5.89 0.87 5.41
CA PHE A 214 -6.57 0.06 6.41
C PHE A 214 -5.86 -1.30 6.61
N ILE A 215 -5.51 -2.02 5.53
CA ILE A 215 -4.83 -3.32 5.63
C ILE A 215 -3.48 -3.19 6.35
N ILE A 216 -2.63 -2.20 6.03
CA ILE A 216 -1.36 -2.00 6.73
C ILE A 216 -1.56 -1.76 8.22
N LEU A 217 -2.49 -0.89 8.57
CA LEU A 217 -2.78 -0.54 9.96
C LEU A 217 -3.38 -1.71 10.73
N TYR A 218 -4.26 -2.48 10.09
CA TYR A 218 -4.81 -3.72 10.64
C TYR A 218 -3.72 -4.75 10.90
N LEU A 219 -2.89 -5.04 9.91
CA LEU A 219 -1.78 -6.00 10.04
C LEU A 219 -0.82 -5.58 11.16
N PHE A 220 -0.58 -4.29 11.34
CA PHE A 220 0.24 -3.80 12.44
C PHE A 220 -0.43 -4.02 13.81
N ALA A 221 -1.71 -3.67 13.94
CA ALA A 221 -2.45 -3.80 15.20
C ALA A 221 -2.62 -5.26 15.62
N GLU A 222 -2.83 -6.14 14.66
CA GLU A 222 -3.18 -7.54 14.85
C GLU A 222 -1.98 -8.49 14.80
N ALA A 223 -0.78 -7.97 14.54
CA ALA A 223 0.44 -8.75 14.53
C ALA A 223 0.73 -9.33 15.92
N THR A 224 0.90 -10.65 15.97
CA THR A 224 1.33 -11.37 17.18
C THR A 224 2.85 -11.44 17.32
N LEU A 225 3.58 -11.21 16.23
CA LEU A 225 5.05 -11.24 16.18
C LEU A 225 5.61 -9.84 15.98
N ASP A 226 6.50 -9.40 16.87
CA ASP A 226 7.15 -8.08 16.80
C ASP A 226 7.86 -7.83 15.46
N ASN A 227 8.44 -8.86 14.85
CA ASN A 227 9.13 -8.74 13.57
C ASN A 227 8.20 -8.35 12.41
N VAL A 228 6.89 -8.61 12.50
CA VAL A 228 5.91 -8.14 11.52
C VAL A 228 5.74 -6.64 11.65
N GLN A 229 5.56 -6.14 12.88
CA GLN A 229 5.41 -4.71 13.17
C GLN A 229 6.66 -3.92 12.79
N GLU A 230 7.84 -4.48 13.08
CA GLU A 230 9.13 -3.91 12.67
C GLU A 230 9.23 -3.81 11.15
N GLN A 231 8.89 -4.88 10.42
CA GLN A 231 8.94 -4.86 8.95
C GLN A 231 7.93 -3.91 8.30
N ILE A 232 6.70 -3.82 8.82
CA ILE A 232 5.72 -2.82 8.39
C ILE A 232 6.31 -1.42 8.57
N THR A 233 6.86 -1.15 9.76
CA THR A 233 7.49 0.13 10.07
C THR A 233 8.65 0.43 9.12
N ARG A 234 9.52 -0.55 8.88
CA ARG A 234 10.65 -0.42 7.96
C ARG A 234 10.22 -0.08 6.54
N VAL A 235 9.22 -0.78 5.99
CA VAL A 235 8.72 -0.55 4.62
C VAL A 235 8.12 0.85 4.47
N LEU A 236 7.39 1.34 5.47
CA LEU A 236 6.87 2.71 5.45
C LEU A 236 8.01 3.74 5.60
N LEU A 237 8.91 3.52 6.55
CA LEU A 237 9.97 4.46 6.89
C LEU A 237 11.01 4.60 5.78
N GLU A 238 11.47 3.49 5.18
CA GLU A 238 12.49 3.55 4.12
C GLU A 238 12.00 4.38 2.92
N ARG A 239 10.68 4.42 2.68
CA ARG A 239 10.04 5.25 1.67
C ARG A 239 9.90 6.71 2.08
N LEU A 240 10.01 7.06 3.35
CA LEU A 240 9.89 8.44 3.86
C LEU A 240 11.24 9.13 4.09
N ILE A 241 12.31 8.36 4.31
CA ILE A 241 13.65 8.90 4.58
C ILE A 241 14.40 9.32 3.31
N VAL A 242 13.90 8.93 2.14
CA VAL A 242 14.42 9.39 0.86
C VAL A 242 13.96 10.81 0.54
N ASN A 243 14.57 11.42 -0.48
CA ASN A 243 14.18 12.76 -0.90
C ASN A 243 12.73 12.78 -1.44
N ARG A 244 12.10 13.95 -1.35
CA ARG A 244 10.80 14.19 -1.98
C ARG A 244 10.86 13.86 -3.49
N PRO A 245 9.73 13.45 -4.10
CA PRO A 245 8.38 13.41 -3.54
C PRO A 245 8.08 12.16 -2.69
N HIS A 246 7.04 12.25 -1.87
CA HIS A 246 6.49 11.14 -1.07
C HIS A 246 5.02 10.91 -1.46
N PRO A 247 4.55 9.66 -1.62
CA PRO A 247 3.14 9.40 -1.90
C PRO A 247 2.23 9.89 -0.77
N TRP A 248 1.08 10.47 -1.11
CA TRP A 248 0.15 11.04 -0.12
C TRP A 248 -0.36 10.01 0.89
N GLY A 249 -0.82 8.86 0.39
CA GLY A 249 -1.37 7.78 1.20
C GLY A 249 -0.32 7.18 2.11
N LEU A 250 0.93 7.08 1.65
CA LEU A 250 2.06 6.65 2.49
C LEU A 250 2.21 7.56 3.71
N LEU A 251 2.17 8.88 3.51
CA LEU A 251 2.24 9.86 4.60
C LEU A 251 1.05 9.71 5.54
N ILE A 252 -0.17 9.62 5.02
CA ILE A 252 -1.39 9.45 5.82
C ILE A 252 -1.33 8.18 6.68
N THR A 253 -1.00 7.04 6.08
CA THR A 253 -0.89 5.77 6.80
C THR A 253 0.17 5.84 7.89
N PHE A 254 1.33 6.44 7.59
CA PHE A 254 2.40 6.56 8.57
C PHE A 254 2.05 7.52 9.71
N ILE A 255 1.43 8.66 9.42
CA ILE A 255 0.95 9.63 10.42
C ILE A 255 -0.07 8.97 11.34
N GLU A 256 -1.03 8.23 10.78
CA GLU A 256 -2.06 7.52 11.55
C GLU A 256 -1.43 6.49 12.49
N LEU A 257 -0.47 5.69 11.97
CA LEU A 257 0.25 4.69 12.74
C LEU A 257 0.95 5.27 13.98
N ILE A 258 1.59 6.44 13.84
CA ILE A 258 2.37 7.05 14.93
C ILE A 258 1.54 7.95 15.86
N LYS A 259 0.42 8.52 15.39
CA LYS A 259 -0.40 9.45 16.19
C LYS A 259 -1.54 8.75 16.92
N ASN A 260 -2.14 7.72 16.32
CA ASN A 260 -3.28 7.06 16.94
C ASN A 260 -2.81 6.14 18.09
N PRO A 261 -3.24 6.40 19.34
CA PRO A 261 -2.79 5.63 20.50
C PRO A 261 -3.17 4.14 20.41
N ARG A 262 -4.17 3.78 19.59
CA ARG A 262 -4.56 2.38 19.35
C ARG A 262 -3.40 1.49 18.93
N TYR A 263 -2.46 1.99 18.14
CA TYR A 263 -1.35 1.19 17.63
C TYR A 263 -0.22 1.02 18.66
N ASN A 264 -0.19 1.87 19.68
CA ASN A 264 0.84 1.87 20.73
C ASN A 264 2.27 1.90 20.15
N PHE A 265 2.45 2.63 19.03
CA PHE A 265 3.67 2.59 18.22
C PHE A 265 4.92 2.96 19.01
N TRP A 266 4.88 4.09 19.74
CA TRP A 266 6.03 4.60 20.48
C TRP A 266 6.46 3.75 21.67
N ASN A 267 5.65 2.78 22.08
CA ASN A 267 5.98 1.86 23.18
C ASN A 267 6.51 0.51 22.69
N ARG A 268 6.68 0.32 21.38
CA ARG A 268 7.24 -0.91 20.81
C ARG A 268 8.75 -0.98 21.07
N SER A 269 9.23 -2.18 21.39
CA SER A 269 10.63 -2.48 21.73
C SER A 269 11.61 -1.98 20.65
N PHE A 270 11.31 -2.26 19.38
CA PHE A 270 12.18 -1.92 18.24
C PHE A 270 12.35 -0.41 17.97
N ILE A 271 11.49 0.44 18.54
CA ILE A 271 11.61 1.90 18.43
C ILE A 271 12.73 2.46 19.32
N HIS A 272 13.05 1.76 20.42
CA HIS A 272 14.00 2.21 21.44
C HIS A 272 15.38 1.57 21.34
N ILE A 273 15.60 0.68 20.35
CA ILE A 273 16.87 -0.05 20.20
C ILE A 273 18.03 0.90 19.87
N ALA A 274 17.75 1.98 19.13
CA ALA A 274 18.76 2.95 18.72
C ALA A 274 18.19 4.38 18.76
N PRO A 275 18.85 5.34 19.44
CA PRO A 275 18.43 6.74 19.48
C PRO A 275 18.25 7.36 18.09
N GLU A 276 19.04 6.93 17.11
CA GLU A 276 19.01 7.39 15.73
C GLU A 276 17.68 7.04 15.03
N ILE A 277 17.14 5.85 15.30
CA ILE A 277 15.85 5.39 14.77
C ILE A 277 14.73 6.29 15.32
N LYS A 278 14.75 6.57 16.63
CA LYS A 278 13.80 7.48 17.26
C LYS A 278 13.87 8.89 16.67
N MET A 279 15.09 9.44 16.52
CA MET A 279 15.28 10.76 15.90
C MET A 279 14.79 10.80 14.45
N LEU A 280 14.98 9.73 13.69
CA LEU A 280 14.48 9.61 12.32
C LEU A 280 12.96 9.67 12.27
N PHE A 281 12.28 8.95 13.16
CA PHE A 281 10.82 9.00 13.28
C PHE A 281 10.32 10.37 13.71
N GLU A 282 10.98 11.02 14.68
CA GLU A 282 10.63 12.37 15.10
C GLU A 282 10.84 13.40 13.98
N SER A 283 11.90 13.25 13.18
CA SER A 283 12.19 14.10 12.02
C SER A 283 11.13 13.94 10.93
N VAL A 284 10.77 12.70 10.59
CA VAL A 284 9.69 12.40 9.64
C VAL A 284 8.36 12.92 10.17
N ALA A 285 8.03 12.69 11.45
CA ALA A 285 6.82 13.18 12.08
C ALA A 285 6.73 14.72 12.05
N LYS A 286 7.83 15.43 12.32
CA LYS A 286 7.91 16.90 12.23
C LYS A 286 7.79 17.40 10.79
N SER A 287 8.46 16.75 9.83
CA SER A 287 8.36 17.08 8.39
C SER A 287 6.95 16.84 7.85
N CYS A 288 6.25 15.82 8.36
CA CYS A 288 4.87 15.50 8.02
C CYS A 288 3.85 16.39 8.76
N ALA A 289 4.24 17.03 9.87
CA ALA A 289 3.36 17.88 10.66
C ALA A 289 3.31 19.34 10.18
N GLY A 290 4.14 19.73 9.19
CA GLY A 290 4.19 21.10 8.66
C GLY A 290 4.62 22.11 9.72
N LYS A 291 5.32 23.17 9.32
CA LYS A 291 5.51 24.33 10.19
C LYS A 291 4.14 24.96 10.44
N ALA A 292 3.55 24.74 11.60
CA ALA A 292 2.53 25.65 12.09
C ALA A 292 3.22 27.00 12.36
N ALA A 293 2.77 28.04 11.66
CA ALA A 293 3.09 29.45 11.89
C ALA A 293 4.57 29.88 11.76
N ASP A 294 4.92 30.46 10.62
CA ASP A 294 5.84 31.60 10.50
C ASP A 294 5.56 32.30 9.16
N ASP A 295 4.33 32.79 9.02
CA ASP A 295 4.01 33.90 8.11
C ASP A 295 3.37 34.98 9.00
N VAL A 296 4.21 35.66 9.78
CA VAL A 296 3.88 37.00 10.27
C VAL A 296 4.07 37.91 9.06
N PRO A 297 3.04 38.61 8.56
CA PRO A 297 3.28 39.69 7.63
C PRO A 297 4.00 40.78 8.42
N ASP A 298 5.28 40.99 8.10
CA ASP A 298 5.98 42.23 8.42
C ASP A 298 5.29 43.35 7.63
N GLY A 299 4.21 43.87 8.22
CA GLY A 299 3.45 45.01 7.74
C GLY A 299 3.91 46.25 8.50
N SER A 300 5.07 46.75 8.11
CA SER A 300 5.46 48.14 8.34
C SER A 300 4.60 49.03 7.44
N HIS A 301 3.72 49.82 8.06
CA HIS A 301 3.41 51.24 7.79
C HIS A 301 2.25 51.71 8.67
#